data_AF-A0A7K1Y7L9-F1
#
_entry.id   AF-A0A7K1Y7L9-F1
#
_cell.length_a   1.000
_cell.length_b   1.000
_cell.length_c   1.000
_cell.angle_alpha   90.00
_cell.angle_beta   90.00
_cell.angle_gamma   90.00
#
_symmetry.space_group_name_H-M   'P 1'
#
loop_
_entity.id
_entity.type
_entity.pdbx_description
1 polymer ?
#
loop_
_entity_poly.entity_id
_entity_poly.type
_entity_poly.pdbx_seq_one_letter_code
_entity_poly.pdbx_strand_id
1 'polypeptide(L)'
;MRSIILICCSLFFYSVSDAQSDSVYQSLIAKAGLFHLQKDYKSAISYYEKAFQIQQPDALTAYKAASMYSLDSNHNEAFQYLHLALSSGWTEADWQSFDPYFDYLRTSYAAKWRIIAEQAFMKESQYESTLELPALRKEINSLTLDDQKLRYQKIQAKTDSARESINEQIMKSDIRNVNHAKKIIRQYGWPKISQIGKDGQNNFWLIVQHADQDVRFQQVALKAMEKLKGTNEINMENYAFLYDRVQCNLNYKQLYGTQVEWTNRGEASAFRPIFEEYKTDEIRKVIGLQTLRIYALTYGFVYHKISPEQSNKKDSEYKAQVQHLMDSAKVYYTKGQYQRTYDFYNAASTFLGGMSNADNFEAAIIFSKIASVSNEDKYKSIALDFLNLLFLREDLSKAKLKKQPSFKILFNEQRWIDIDKGVRNKTTFDKSYK
;
A
#
# COMPACT_ATOMS: atom_id res chain seq x y z
N MET A 1 -15.63 -11.50 -0.57
CA MET A 1 -14.56 -10.55 -0.95
C MET A 1 -13.33 -11.35 -1.35
N ARG A 2 -13.01 -11.41 -2.65
CA ARG A 2 -11.76 -12.07 -3.10
C ARG A 2 -10.58 -11.29 -2.52
N SER A 3 -9.69 -12.00 -1.85
CA SER A 3 -8.46 -11.47 -1.26
C SER A 3 -7.70 -10.65 -2.29
N ILE A 4 -7.50 -9.37 -2.01
CA ILE A 4 -6.74 -8.45 -2.84
C ILE A 4 -5.28 -8.91 -2.80
N ILE A 5 -4.75 -9.24 -3.97
CA ILE A 5 -3.39 -9.74 -4.15
C ILE A 5 -2.49 -8.53 -4.40
N LEU A 6 -1.80 -8.07 -3.35
CA LEU A 6 -0.57 -7.30 -3.49
C LEU A 6 0.59 -8.31 -3.45
N ILE A 7 0.84 -8.97 -4.59
CA ILE A 7 2.17 -9.50 -4.84
C ILE A 7 2.96 -8.31 -5.37
N CYS A 8 3.97 -7.90 -4.61
CA CYS A 8 4.80 -6.73 -4.88
C CYS A 8 5.26 -6.68 -6.35
N CYS A 9 4.57 -5.88 -7.14
CA CYS A 9 5.10 -5.33 -8.36
C CYS A 9 5.95 -4.11 -8.00
N SER A 10 6.99 -4.29 -7.19
CA SER A 10 8.10 -3.34 -7.18
C SER A 10 8.88 -3.57 -8.47
N LEU A 11 8.99 -2.55 -9.31
CA LEU A 11 9.81 -2.54 -10.52
C LEU A 11 10.94 -1.56 -10.24
N PHE A 12 12.14 -2.07 -10.00
CA PHE A 12 13.30 -1.22 -9.73
C PHE A 12 13.96 -0.68 -11.00
N PHE A 13 14.69 0.40 -10.79
CA PHE A 13 15.23 1.33 -11.76
C PHE A 13 16.30 0.82 -12.72
N TYR A 14 16.21 1.30 -13.96
CA TYR A 14 17.21 1.14 -15.02
C TYR A 14 18.18 2.32 -15.12
N SER A 15 19.41 2.00 -15.53
CA SER A 15 20.38 2.94 -16.07
C SER A 15 19.89 3.56 -17.37
N VAL A 16 20.24 4.82 -17.62
CA VAL A 16 19.84 5.64 -18.78
C VAL A 16 20.11 4.91 -20.11
N SER A 17 19.06 4.30 -20.68
CA SER A 17 18.95 3.96 -22.09
C SER A 17 17.99 4.94 -22.78
N ASP A 18 17.82 4.78 -24.10
CA ASP A 18 16.92 5.60 -24.89
C ASP A 18 15.52 5.59 -24.26
N ALA A 19 14.99 6.77 -23.91
CA ALA A 19 13.74 6.90 -23.19
C ALA A 19 12.55 6.21 -23.91
N GLN A 20 12.64 6.05 -25.22
CA GLN A 20 11.67 5.30 -26.01
C GLN A 20 11.79 3.79 -25.78
N SER A 21 13.01 3.21 -25.79
CA SER A 21 13.21 1.78 -25.51
C SER A 21 12.80 1.41 -24.09
N ASP A 22 13.08 2.29 -23.12
CA ASP A 22 12.72 2.09 -21.71
C ASP A 22 11.20 2.02 -21.53
N SER A 23 10.45 2.88 -22.24
CA SER A 23 8.98 2.88 -22.17
C SER A 23 8.35 1.61 -22.77
N VAL A 24 8.94 1.06 -23.84
CA VAL A 24 8.48 -0.18 -24.47
C VAL A 24 8.78 -1.37 -23.58
N TYR A 25 10.01 -1.45 -23.06
CA TYR A 25 10.42 -2.48 -22.11
C TYR A 25 9.48 -2.52 -20.89
N GLN A 26 9.28 -1.38 -20.22
CA GLN A 26 8.40 -1.28 -19.05
C GLN A 26 6.95 -1.67 -19.37
N SER A 27 6.45 -1.31 -20.55
CA SER A 27 5.10 -1.71 -20.98
C SER A 27 4.96 -3.21 -21.19
N LEU A 28 6.00 -3.88 -21.71
CA LEU A 28 6.02 -5.34 -21.87
C LEU A 28 6.08 -6.05 -20.52
N ILE A 29 6.93 -5.57 -19.59
CA ILE A 29 7.00 -6.11 -18.23
C ILE A 29 5.68 -5.92 -17.47
N ALA A 30 5.04 -4.75 -17.60
CA ALA A 30 3.74 -4.50 -16.97
C ALA A 30 2.66 -5.48 -17.47
N LYS A 31 2.64 -5.76 -18.78
CA LYS A 31 1.73 -6.76 -19.36
C LYS A 31 2.06 -8.17 -18.91
N ALA A 32 3.34 -8.55 -18.83
CA ALA A 32 3.75 -9.86 -18.32
C ALA A 32 3.24 -10.09 -16.88
N GLY A 33 3.37 -9.07 -16.02
CA GLY A 33 2.81 -9.09 -14.67
C GLY A 33 1.29 -9.25 -14.62
N LEU A 34 0.56 -8.57 -15.51
CA LEU A 34 -0.89 -8.71 -15.62
C LEU A 34 -1.31 -10.14 -16.02
N PHE A 35 -0.67 -10.71 -17.05
CA PHE A 35 -0.97 -12.08 -17.49
C PHE A 35 -0.63 -13.11 -16.42
N HIS A 36 0.43 -12.89 -15.64
CA HIS A 36 0.71 -13.70 -14.45
C HIS A 36 -0.46 -13.68 -13.47
N LEU A 37 -0.98 -12.50 -13.09
CA LEU A 37 -2.12 -12.40 -12.18
C LEU A 37 -3.39 -13.09 -12.72
N GLN A 38 -3.54 -13.12 -14.04
CA GLN A 38 -4.63 -13.83 -14.74
C GLN A 38 -4.40 -15.34 -14.88
N LYS A 39 -3.25 -15.84 -14.41
CA LYS A 39 -2.80 -17.24 -14.55
C LYS A 39 -2.59 -17.71 -15.99
N ASP A 40 -2.37 -16.76 -16.90
CA ASP A 40 -1.97 -17.04 -18.29
C ASP A 40 -0.45 -16.97 -18.41
N TYR A 41 0.21 -18.03 -17.95
CA TYR A 41 1.67 -18.07 -17.86
C TYR A 41 2.35 -18.04 -19.24
N LYS A 42 1.73 -18.63 -20.26
CA LYS A 42 2.26 -18.63 -21.64
C LYS A 42 2.29 -17.24 -22.24
N SER A 43 1.21 -16.48 -22.08
CA SER A 43 1.20 -15.07 -22.50
C SER A 43 2.22 -14.27 -21.69
N ALA A 44 2.29 -14.47 -20.37
CA ALA A 44 3.28 -13.78 -19.52
C ALA A 44 4.72 -14.03 -20.00
N ILE A 45 5.08 -15.28 -20.29
CA ILE A 45 6.38 -15.69 -20.85
C ILE A 45 6.66 -14.97 -22.18
N SER A 46 5.72 -14.98 -23.12
CA SER A 46 5.90 -14.30 -24.41
C SER A 46 6.19 -12.80 -24.27
N TYR A 47 5.59 -12.13 -23.28
CA TYR A 47 5.87 -10.73 -23.00
C TYR A 47 7.23 -10.52 -22.34
N TYR A 48 7.66 -11.40 -21.43
CA TYR A 48 9.02 -11.38 -20.89
C TYR A 48 10.07 -11.56 -21.99
N GLU A 49 9.91 -12.54 -22.89
CA GLU A 49 10.83 -12.80 -23.99
C GLU A 49 10.99 -11.58 -24.91
N LYS A 50 9.87 -10.93 -25.26
CA LYS A 50 9.89 -9.67 -26.04
C LYS A 50 10.60 -8.55 -25.29
N ALA A 51 10.40 -8.44 -23.97
CA ALA A 51 11.09 -7.44 -23.16
C ALA A 51 12.60 -7.70 -23.14
N PHE A 52 13.01 -8.97 -23.02
CA PHE A 52 14.41 -9.36 -22.92
C PHE A 52 15.19 -9.24 -24.24
N GLN A 53 14.50 -9.13 -25.37
CA GLN A 53 15.10 -8.71 -26.65
C GLN A 53 15.51 -7.22 -26.67
N ILE A 54 14.89 -6.40 -25.83
CA ILE A 54 15.19 -4.96 -25.72
C ILE A 54 16.27 -4.73 -24.66
N GLN A 55 16.10 -5.37 -23.49
CA GLN A 55 16.97 -5.14 -22.34
C GLN A 55 17.05 -6.39 -21.46
N GLN A 56 18.25 -6.71 -20.99
CA GLN A 56 18.47 -7.81 -20.05
C GLN A 56 17.75 -7.56 -18.72
N PRO A 57 17.10 -8.58 -18.13
CA PRO A 57 16.39 -8.42 -16.87
C PRO A 57 17.33 -8.17 -15.69
N ASP A 58 16.87 -7.36 -14.74
CA ASP A 58 17.45 -7.32 -13.40
C ASP A 58 17.16 -8.60 -12.61
N ALA A 59 17.70 -8.71 -11.40
CA ALA A 59 17.54 -9.91 -10.57
C ALA A 59 16.07 -10.27 -10.30
N LEU A 60 15.24 -9.27 -9.98
CA LEU A 60 13.83 -9.49 -9.65
C LEU A 60 13.02 -9.90 -10.89
N THR A 61 13.27 -9.27 -12.04
CA THR A 61 12.59 -9.58 -13.29
C THR A 61 12.99 -10.96 -13.80
N ALA A 62 14.28 -11.33 -13.68
CA ALA A 62 14.75 -12.68 -13.98
C ALA A 62 14.09 -13.71 -13.06
N TYR A 63 14.02 -13.43 -11.75
CA TYR A 63 13.34 -14.30 -10.78
C TYR A 63 11.85 -14.49 -11.13
N LYS A 64 11.13 -13.39 -11.45
CA LYS A 64 9.72 -13.45 -11.87
C LYS A 64 9.53 -14.24 -13.17
N ALA A 65 10.42 -14.09 -14.14
CA ALA A 65 10.40 -14.88 -15.37
C ALA A 65 10.62 -16.38 -15.08
N ALA A 66 11.59 -16.70 -14.21
CA ALA A 66 11.83 -18.08 -13.78
C ALA A 66 10.59 -18.71 -13.13
N SER A 67 9.87 -17.96 -12.29
CA SER A 67 8.60 -18.40 -11.72
C SER A 67 7.58 -18.74 -12.81
N MET A 68 7.48 -17.94 -13.87
CA MET A 68 6.52 -18.20 -14.95
C MET A 68 6.88 -19.45 -15.74
N TYR A 69 8.14 -19.64 -16.10
CA TYR A 69 8.59 -20.87 -16.76
C TYR A 69 8.38 -22.10 -15.87
N SER A 70 8.60 -21.99 -14.56
CA SER A 70 8.31 -23.08 -13.62
C SER A 70 6.81 -23.43 -13.59
N LEU A 71 5.93 -22.42 -13.54
CA LEU A 71 4.48 -22.62 -13.59
C LEU A 71 3.98 -23.20 -14.93
N ASP A 72 4.67 -22.92 -16.03
CA ASP A 72 4.42 -23.54 -17.35
C ASP A 72 5.13 -24.91 -17.51
N SER A 73 5.74 -25.44 -16.44
CA SER A 73 6.49 -26.71 -16.45
C SER A 73 7.73 -26.73 -17.37
N ASN A 74 8.27 -25.56 -17.72
CA ASN A 74 9.50 -25.43 -18.50
C ASN A 74 10.73 -25.30 -17.59
N HIS A 75 11.26 -26.44 -17.15
CA HIS A 75 12.33 -26.48 -16.16
C HIS A 75 13.68 -25.92 -16.64
N ASN A 76 14.04 -26.05 -17.92
CA ASN A 76 15.34 -25.63 -18.42
C ASN A 76 15.49 -24.10 -18.32
N GLU A 77 14.52 -23.38 -18.88
CA GLU A 77 14.45 -21.93 -18.86
C GLU A 77 14.22 -21.43 -17.42
N ALA A 78 13.42 -22.13 -16.62
CA ALA A 78 13.24 -21.76 -15.22
C ALA A 78 14.57 -21.80 -14.42
N PHE A 79 15.38 -22.86 -14.55
CA PHE A 79 16.69 -22.90 -13.91
C PHE A 79 17.67 -21.88 -14.51
N GLN A 80 17.64 -21.65 -15.82
CA GLN A 80 18.46 -20.62 -16.47
C GLN A 80 18.19 -19.23 -15.89
N TYR A 81 16.92 -18.83 -15.75
CA TYR A 81 16.56 -17.54 -15.20
C TYR A 81 16.77 -17.45 -13.67
N LEU A 82 16.67 -18.54 -12.92
CA LEU A 82 17.10 -18.57 -11.51
C LEU A 82 18.60 -18.32 -11.38
N HIS A 83 19.44 -18.95 -12.21
CA HIS A 83 20.88 -18.68 -12.23
C HIS A 83 21.17 -17.23 -12.61
N LEU A 84 20.45 -16.70 -13.60
CA LEU A 84 20.56 -15.28 -13.97
C LEU A 84 20.19 -14.37 -12.79
N ALA A 85 19.08 -14.63 -12.11
CA ALA A 85 18.66 -13.86 -10.94
C ALA A 85 19.74 -13.83 -9.85
N LEU A 86 20.32 -14.99 -9.51
CA LEU A 86 21.43 -15.09 -8.54
C LEU A 86 22.68 -14.34 -9.00
N SER A 87 23.03 -14.42 -10.29
CA SER A 87 24.18 -13.68 -10.83
C SER A 87 23.97 -12.17 -10.88
N SER A 88 22.71 -11.74 -11.01
CA SER A 88 22.29 -10.34 -11.03
C SER A 88 22.03 -9.75 -9.64
N GLY A 89 22.24 -10.53 -8.57
CA GLY A 89 22.17 -10.04 -7.19
C GLY A 89 20.87 -10.35 -6.44
N TRP A 90 20.15 -11.42 -6.79
CA TRP A 90 19.08 -11.96 -5.95
C TRP A 90 19.63 -12.47 -4.63
N THR A 91 19.05 -12.05 -3.50
CA THR A 91 19.58 -12.30 -2.15
C THR A 91 18.54 -12.85 -1.17
N GLU A 92 17.33 -13.21 -1.60
CA GLU A 92 16.27 -13.71 -0.71
C GLU A 92 16.17 -15.24 -0.79
N ALA A 93 17.15 -15.96 -0.21
CA ALA A 93 17.25 -17.42 -0.34
C ALA A 93 16.12 -18.16 0.41
N ASP A 94 15.72 -17.67 1.58
CA ASP A 94 14.58 -18.23 2.33
C ASP A 94 13.28 -18.09 1.53
N TRP A 95 13.11 -16.95 0.85
CA TRP A 95 11.96 -16.72 -0.03
C TRP A 95 11.97 -17.72 -1.18
N GLN A 96 13.07 -17.83 -1.93
CA GLN A 96 13.22 -18.78 -3.04
C GLN A 96 12.95 -20.22 -2.60
N SER A 97 13.39 -20.60 -1.40
CA SER A 97 13.23 -21.95 -0.87
C SER A 97 11.76 -22.31 -0.62
N PHE A 98 10.97 -21.33 -0.18
CA PHE A 98 9.54 -21.50 0.09
C PHE A 98 8.66 -21.26 -1.15
N ASP A 99 9.04 -20.37 -2.05
CA ASP A 99 8.17 -19.80 -3.08
C ASP A 99 7.44 -20.90 -3.88
N PRO A 100 6.10 -20.96 -3.77
CA PRO A 100 5.30 -22.04 -4.30
C PRO A 100 5.29 -22.09 -5.84
N TYR A 101 5.71 -21.00 -6.51
CA TYR A 101 5.87 -21.01 -7.96
C TYR A 101 6.94 -21.99 -8.43
N PHE A 102 7.83 -22.44 -7.53
CA PHE A 102 8.86 -23.42 -7.82
C PHE A 102 8.57 -24.83 -7.29
N ASP A 103 7.34 -25.12 -6.84
CA ASP A 103 6.95 -26.46 -6.38
C ASP A 103 7.21 -27.54 -7.45
N TYR A 104 6.97 -27.21 -8.72
CA TYR A 104 7.29 -28.09 -9.85
C TYR A 104 8.79 -28.45 -9.91
N LEU A 105 9.68 -27.45 -9.83
CA LEU A 105 11.12 -27.69 -9.85
C LEU A 105 11.59 -28.45 -8.60
N ARG A 106 11.08 -28.07 -7.43
CA ARG A 106 11.45 -28.64 -6.13
C ARG A 106 11.11 -30.14 -6.06
N THR A 107 9.97 -30.53 -6.60
CA THR A 107 9.49 -31.92 -6.58
C THR A 107 10.05 -32.76 -7.73
N SER A 108 10.04 -32.22 -8.95
CA SER A 108 10.38 -33.00 -10.15
C SER A 108 11.88 -33.01 -10.47
N TYR A 109 12.64 -32.02 -9.98
CA TYR A 109 14.07 -31.86 -10.24
C TYR A 109 14.85 -31.60 -8.93
N ALA A 110 14.52 -32.35 -7.87
CA ALA A 110 15.05 -32.14 -6.52
C ALA A 110 16.57 -32.01 -6.44
N ALA A 111 17.33 -32.79 -7.22
CA ALA A 111 18.80 -32.71 -7.24
C ALA A 111 19.30 -31.36 -7.79
N LYS A 112 18.74 -30.87 -8.91
CA LYS A 112 19.06 -29.56 -9.49
C LYS A 112 18.59 -28.42 -8.56
N TRP A 113 17.41 -28.59 -7.96
CA TRP A 113 16.87 -27.64 -6.99
C TRP A 113 17.79 -27.47 -5.77
N ARG A 114 18.29 -28.58 -5.21
CA ARG A 114 19.22 -28.53 -4.07
C ARG A 114 20.46 -27.69 -4.39
N ILE A 115 21.05 -27.88 -5.58
CA ILE A 115 22.23 -27.12 -6.01
C ILE A 115 21.94 -25.62 -6.08
N ILE A 116 20.84 -25.22 -6.71
CA ILE A 116 20.53 -23.79 -6.86
C ILE A 116 20.09 -23.14 -5.54
N ALA A 117 19.46 -23.89 -4.64
CA ALA A 117 19.14 -23.44 -3.29
C ALA A 117 20.41 -23.22 -2.46
N GLU A 118 21.37 -24.17 -2.50
CA GLU A 118 22.68 -24.01 -1.86
C GLU A 118 23.43 -22.78 -2.41
N GLN A 119 23.38 -22.55 -3.73
CA GLN A 119 23.94 -21.35 -4.35
C GLN A 119 23.27 -20.06 -3.87
N ALA A 120 21.94 -20.05 -3.75
CA ALA A 120 21.21 -18.90 -3.23
C ALA A 120 21.62 -18.56 -1.79
N PHE A 121 21.72 -19.55 -0.91
CA PHE A 121 22.18 -19.33 0.48
C PHE A 121 23.62 -18.84 0.55
N MET A 122 24.52 -19.36 -0.28
CA MET A 122 25.90 -18.85 -0.34
C MET A 122 25.96 -17.39 -0.80
N LYS A 123 25.18 -17.03 -1.84
CA LYS A 123 25.09 -15.65 -2.34
C LYS A 123 24.49 -14.70 -1.30
N GLU A 124 23.42 -15.10 -0.63
CA GLU A 124 22.82 -14.34 0.46
C GLU A 124 23.84 -14.13 1.60
N SER A 125 24.53 -15.18 2.05
CA SER A 125 25.52 -15.06 3.12
C SER A 125 26.68 -14.11 2.76
N GLN A 126 27.15 -14.15 1.51
CA GLN A 126 28.13 -13.18 1.01
C GLN A 126 27.59 -11.76 1.07
N TYR A 127 26.35 -11.54 0.60
CA TYR A 127 25.71 -10.23 0.64
C TYR A 127 25.50 -9.72 2.07
N GLU A 128 25.01 -10.57 2.98
CA GLU A 128 24.79 -10.23 4.39
C GLU A 128 26.05 -9.72 5.08
N SER A 129 27.23 -10.27 4.74
CA SER A 129 28.51 -9.81 5.30
C SER A 129 28.88 -8.37 4.92
N THR A 130 28.21 -7.79 3.92
CA THR A 130 28.43 -6.40 3.47
C THR A 130 27.53 -5.38 4.17
N LEU A 131 26.55 -5.84 4.95
CA LEU A 131 25.54 -4.98 5.58
C LEU A 131 25.93 -4.54 6.99
N GLU A 132 25.49 -3.37 7.42
CA GLU A 132 25.76 -2.87 8.78
C GLU A 132 24.94 -3.62 9.85
N LEU A 133 23.71 -4.03 9.52
CA LEU A 133 22.76 -4.66 10.44
C LEU A 133 22.16 -5.96 9.85
N PRO A 134 22.98 -6.98 9.53
CA PRO A 134 22.51 -8.23 8.91
C PRO A 134 21.53 -9.02 9.79
N ALA A 135 21.70 -8.96 11.12
CA ALA A 135 20.76 -9.59 12.05
C ALA A 135 19.36 -8.95 11.99
N LEU A 136 19.28 -7.62 11.87
CA LEU A 136 18.02 -6.90 11.72
C LEU A 136 17.36 -7.22 10.37
N ARG A 137 18.14 -7.30 9.28
CA ARG A 137 17.65 -7.78 7.99
C ARG A 137 17.02 -9.16 8.11
N LYS A 138 17.71 -10.11 8.74
CA LYS A 138 17.22 -11.50 8.89
C LYS A 138 15.92 -11.56 9.67
N GLU A 139 15.82 -10.78 10.76
CA GLU A 139 14.58 -10.64 11.55
C GLU A 139 13.42 -10.12 10.69
N ILE A 140 13.63 -9.01 9.96
CA ILE A 140 12.60 -8.41 9.09
C ILE A 140 12.16 -9.37 7.98
N ASN A 141 13.12 -10.02 7.32
CA ASN A 141 12.84 -10.98 6.24
C ASN A 141 12.04 -12.17 6.75
N SER A 142 12.34 -12.68 7.95
CA SER A 142 11.56 -13.77 8.57
C SER A 142 10.12 -13.35 8.88
N LEU A 143 9.92 -12.16 9.48
CA LEU A 143 8.58 -11.65 9.80
C LEU A 143 7.71 -11.50 8.53
N THR A 144 8.34 -11.03 7.45
CA THR A 144 7.66 -10.79 6.17
C THR A 144 7.35 -12.11 5.47
N LEU A 145 8.27 -13.07 5.49
CA LEU A 145 8.03 -14.39 4.92
C LEU A 145 6.85 -15.11 5.60
N ASP A 146 6.76 -15.03 6.92
CA ASP A 146 5.65 -15.63 7.68
C ASP A 146 4.31 -14.92 7.42
N ASP A 147 4.30 -13.60 7.24
CA ASP A 147 3.12 -12.86 6.78
C ASP A 147 2.66 -13.34 5.38
N GLN A 148 3.60 -13.38 4.43
CA GLN A 148 3.31 -13.74 3.05
C GLN A 148 2.86 -15.20 2.89
N LYS A 149 3.37 -16.13 3.71
CA LYS A 149 2.90 -17.52 3.79
C LYS A 149 1.40 -17.60 4.10
N LEU A 150 0.93 -16.87 5.12
CA LEU A 150 -0.49 -16.86 5.50
C LEU A 150 -1.36 -16.27 4.38
N ARG A 151 -0.91 -15.18 3.76
CA ARG A 151 -1.62 -14.55 2.63
C ARG A 151 -1.71 -15.49 1.43
N TYR A 152 -0.64 -16.25 1.15
CA TYR A 152 -0.64 -17.26 0.11
C TYR A 152 -1.59 -18.43 0.43
N GLN A 153 -1.59 -18.95 1.67
CA GLN A 153 -2.54 -19.98 2.10
C GLN A 153 -3.99 -19.54 1.92
N LYS A 154 -4.30 -18.27 2.20
CA LYS A 154 -5.65 -17.70 1.97
C LYS A 154 -6.07 -17.77 0.49
N ILE A 155 -5.13 -17.57 -0.44
CA ILE A 155 -5.39 -17.65 -1.88
C ILE A 155 -5.70 -19.10 -2.28
N GLN A 156 -5.00 -20.07 -1.69
CA GLN A 156 -5.22 -21.50 -1.96
C GLN A 156 -6.48 -22.08 -1.28
N ALA A 157 -6.97 -21.43 -0.23
CA ALA A 157 -8.13 -21.91 0.52
C ALA A 157 -9.36 -22.06 -0.39
N LYS A 158 -10.00 -23.23 -0.32
CA LYS A 158 -11.14 -23.60 -1.18
C LYS A 158 -12.49 -23.18 -0.60
N THR A 159 -12.62 -23.14 0.73
CA THR A 159 -13.87 -22.85 1.45
C THR A 159 -13.82 -21.48 2.14
N ASP A 160 -15.00 -20.89 2.35
CA ASP A 160 -15.09 -19.59 3.04
C ASP A 160 -14.70 -19.69 4.51
N SER A 161 -15.05 -20.79 5.18
CA SER A 161 -14.61 -21.04 6.57
C SER A 161 -13.09 -21.12 6.70
N ALA A 162 -12.39 -21.77 5.76
CA ALA A 162 -10.93 -21.80 5.76
C ALA A 162 -10.33 -20.40 5.51
N ARG A 163 -10.90 -19.62 4.58
CA ARG A 163 -10.48 -18.24 4.33
C ARG A 163 -10.66 -17.36 5.57
N GLU A 164 -11.75 -17.54 6.31
CA GLU A 164 -12.02 -16.77 7.52
C GLU A 164 -11.06 -17.15 8.66
N SER A 165 -10.82 -18.43 8.87
CA SER A 165 -9.81 -18.88 9.84
C SER A 165 -8.40 -18.34 9.51
N ILE A 166 -8.03 -18.29 8.23
CA ILE A 166 -6.75 -17.70 7.80
C ILE A 166 -6.77 -16.17 7.95
N ASN A 167 -7.90 -15.49 7.72
CA ASN A 167 -8.05 -14.06 8.01
C ASN A 167 -7.74 -13.73 9.47
N GLU A 168 -8.27 -14.51 10.40
CA GLU A 168 -7.98 -14.31 11.82
C GLU A 168 -6.49 -14.48 12.14
N GLN A 169 -5.83 -15.43 11.48
CA GLN A 169 -4.38 -15.63 11.63
C GLN A 169 -3.59 -14.45 11.06
N ILE A 170 -3.97 -13.95 9.88
CA ILE A 170 -3.38 -12.74 9.28
C ILE A 170 -3.55 -11.56 10.21
N MET A 171 -4.75 -11.29 10.72
CA MET A 171 -5.00 -10.18 11.66
C MET A 171 -4.12 -10.27 12.91
N LYS A 172 -3.99 -11.46 13.51
CA LYS A 172 -3.11 -11.68 14.66
C LYS A 172 -1.64 -11.45 14.29
N SER A 173 -1.22 -11.86 13.09
CA SER A 173 0.13 -11.65 12.58
C SER A 173 0.41 -10.17 12.35
N ASP A 174 -0.49 -9.46 11.67
CA ASP A 174 -0.39 -8.02 11.38
C ASP A 174 -0.24 -7.21 12.67
N ILE A 175 -1.00 -7.53 13.73
CA ILE A 175 -0.86 -6.87 15.04
C ILE A 175 0.55 -7.09 15.63
N ARG A 176 1.08 -8.32 15.58
CA ARG A 176 2.43 -8.61 16.08
C ARG A 176 3.49 -7.89 15.24
N ASN A 177 3.37 -7.94 13.92
CA ASN A 177 4.28 -7.33 12.98
C ASN A 177 4.30 -5.80 13.14
N VAL A 178 3.14 -5.15 13.31
CA VAL A 178 3.06 -3.71 13.59
C VAL A 178 3.73 -3.35 14.91
N ASN A 179 3.50 -4.12 15.97
CA ASN A 179 4.15 -3.87 17.27
C ASN A 179 5.67 -4.03 17.19
N HIS A 180 6.14 -4.99 16.38
CA HIS A 180 7.55 -5.19 16.12
C HIS A 180 8.15 -4.04 15.28
N ALA A 181 7.49 -3.66 14.18
CA ALA A 181 7.92 -2.57 13.32
C ALA A 181 7.98 -1.23 14.08
N LYS A 182 7.04 -0.98 15.01
CA LYS A 182 7.11 0.18 15.93
C LYS A 182 8.38 0.19 16.78
N LYS A 183 8.88 -0.97 17.23
CA LYS A 183 10.15 -1.06 17.98
C LYS A 183 11.32 -0.74 17.07
N ILE A 184 11.35 -1.30 15.87
CA ILE A 184 12.39 -1.02 14.86
C ILE A 184 12.45 0.48 14.57
N ILE A 185 11.31 1.12 14.29
CA ILE A 185 11.28 2.58 14.01
C ILE A 185 11.78 3.40 15.19
N ARG A 186 11.41 3.04 16.42
CA ARG A 186 11.90 3.75 17.62
C ARG A 186 13.41 3.62 17.80
N GLN A 187 13.97 2.46 17.51
CA GLN A 187 15.39 2.19 17.75
C GLN A 187 16.30 2.67 16.62
N TYR A 188 15.87 2.49 15.36
CA TYR A 188 16.73 2.69 14.18
C TYR A 188 16.24 3.83 13.26
N GLY A 189 15.08 4.42 13.53
CA GLY A 189 14.38 5.23 12.53
C GLY A 189 13.89 4.36 11.37
N TRP A 190 13.87 4.89 10.16
CA TRP A 190 13.66 4.05 8.98
C TRP A 190 15.00 3.38 8.62
N PRO A 191 15.14 2.04 8.69
CA PRO A 191 16.40 1.39 8.38
C PRO A 191 16.85 1.69 6.94
N LYS A 192 18.13 1.99 6.79
CA LYS A 192 18.75 2.37 5.51
C LYS A 192 19.05 1.15 4.64
N ILE A 193 19.22 1.38 3.34
CA ILE A 193 19.60 0.31 2.39
C ILE A 193 21.00 -0.24 2.72
N SER A 194 21.96 0.60 3.08
CA SER A 194 23.29 0.17 3.57
C SER A 194 23.22 -0.71 4.83
N GLN A 195 22.19 -0.54 5.65
CA GLN A 195 22.03 -1.27 6.91
C GLN A 195 21.43 -2.64 6.73
N ILE A 196 20.36 -2.76 5.95
CA ILE A 196 19.56 -3.99 5.87
C ILE A 196 19.31 -4.47 4.44
N GLY A 197 19.96 -3.85 3.45
CA GLY A 197 19.78 -4.16 2.04
C GLY A 197 18.49 -3.62 1.44
N LYS A 198 18.39 -3.69 0.11
CA LYS A 198 17.19 -3.27 -0.63
C LYS A 198 16.00 -4.17 -0.33
N ASP A 199 16.25 -5.47 -0.25
CA ASP A 199 15.27 -6.49 0.08
C ASP A 199 14.76 -6.34 1.52
N GLY A 200 15.65 -6.14 2.50
CA GLY A 200 15.26 -5.90 3.88
C GLY A 200 14.41 -4.64 4.02
N GLN A 201 14.77 -3.54 3.33
CA GLN A 201 13.95 -2.32 3.35
C GLN A 201 12.60 -2.52 2.64
N ASN A 202 12.55 -3.33 1.57
CA ASN A 202 11.30 -3.67 0.90
C ASN A 202 10.37 -4.51 1.80
N ASN A 203 10.93 -5.52 2.48
CA ASN A 203 10.22 -6.39 3.40
C ASN A 203 9.72 -5.60 4.63
N PHE A 204 10.55 -4.70 5.17
CA PHE A 204 10.12 -3.79 6.24
C PHE A 204 8.97 -2.89 5.80
N TRP A 205 9.06 -2.33 4.59
CA TRP A 205 7.99 -1.52 4.02
C TRP A 205 6.70 -2.32 3.85
N LEU A 206 6.75 -3.58 3.45
CA LEU A 206 5.56 -4.41 3.28
C LEU A 206 4.81 -4.61 4.60
N ILE A 207 5.54 -4.84 5.69
CA ILE A 207 4.95 -4.89 7.05
C ILE A 207 4.25 -3.58 7.40
N VAL A 208 4.88 -2.43 7.10
CA VAL A 208 4.30 -1.10 7.38
C VAL A 208 3.09 -0.82 6.47
N GLN A 209 3.15 -1.21 5.20
CA GLN A 209 2.07 -1.08 4.22
C GLN A 209 0.81 -1.81 4.71
N HIS A 210 0.96 -3.02 5.27
CA HIS A 210 -0.14 -3.84 5.79
C HIS A 210 -0.73 -3.33 7.12
N ALA A 211 -0.18 -2.26 7.71
CA ALA A 211 -0.65 -1.68 8.97
C ALA A 211 -1.90 -0.77 8.82
N ASP A 212 -2.87 -1.12 7.98
CA ASP A 212 -4.02 -0.25 7.68
C ASP A 212 -4.91 0.07 8.89
N GLN A 213 -4.93 -0.83 9.88
CA GLN A 213 -5.58 -0.63 11.17
C GLN A 213 -4.91 0.46 12.03
N ASP A 214 -3.70 0.90 11.67
CA ASP A 214 -2.93 1.91 12.39
C ASP A 214 -2.32 2.94 11.43
N VAL A 215 -3.19 3.73 10.80
CA VAL A 215 -2.82 4.85 9.92
C VAL A 215 -1.84 5.82 10.60
N ARG A 216 -1.95 6.00 11.92
CA ARG A 216 -1.03 6.85 12.68
C ARG A 216 0.38 6.30 12.70
N PHE A 217 0.55 4.98 12.84
CA PHE A 217 1.85 4.34 12.69
C PHE A 217 2.39 4.50 11.26
N GLN A 218 1.54 4.33 10.23
CA GLN A 218 1.96 4.58 8.85
C GLN A 218 2.45 6.02 8.65
N GLN A 219 1.80 7.03 9.25
CA GLN A 219 2.30 8.42 9.24
C GLN A 219 3.66 8.58 9.93
N VAL A 220 3.89 7.90 11.06
CA VAL A 220 5.19 7.93 11.75
C VAL A 220 6.28 7.31 10.88
N ALA A 221 5.98 6.16 10.25
CA ALA A 221 6.89 5.50 9.34
C ALA A 221 7.21 6.36 8.11
N LEU A 222 6.18 7.00 7.53
CA LEU A 222 6.34 7.93 6.43
C LEU A 222 7.26 9.10 6.80
N LYS A 223 7.05 9.74 7.97
CA LYS A 223 7.95 10.80 8.48
C LYS A 223 9.39 10.30 8.71
N ALA A 224 9.56 9.03 9.07
CA ALA A 224 10.90 8.43 9.20
C ALA A 224 11.57 8.23 7.82
N MET A 225 10.81 7.77 6.82
CA MET A 225 11.25 7.67 5.42
C MET A 225 11.62 9.03 4.83
N GLU A 226 10.83 10.09 5.12
CA GLU A 226 11.07 11.44 4.62
C GLU A 226 12.46 11.98 4.96
N LYS A 227 13.03 11.59 6.10
CA LYS A 227 14.37 11.99 6.54
C LYS A 227 15.49 11.46 5.64
N LEU A 228 15.22 10.43 4.83
CA LEU A 228 16.19 9.82 3.91
C LEU A 228 16.01 10.29 2.47
N LYS A 229 15.00 11.12 2.16
CA LYS A 229 14.80 11.66 0.81
C LYS A 229 16.03 12.42 0.33
N GLY A 230 16.35 12.28 -0.95
CA GLY A 230 17.54 12.88 -1.56
C GLY A 230 18.83 12.09 -1.32
N THR A 231 18.76 10.97 -0.61
CA THR A 231 19.86 10.00 -0.48
C THR A 231 19.58 8.76 -1.34
N ASN A 232 20.59 7.90 -1.52
CA ASN A 232 20.44 6.56 -2.09
C ASN A 232 20.08 5.48 -1.04
N GLU A 233 19.74 5.89 0.19
CA GLU A 233 19.47 4.99 1.32
C GLU A 233 17.98 4.62 1.48
N ILE A 234 17.15 5.02 0.51
CA ILE A 234 15.71 4.75 0.52
C ILE A 234 15.19 4.36 -0.86
N ASN A 235 14.27 3.39 -0.88
CA ASN A 235 13.43 3.12 -2.03
C ASN A 235 12.31 4.18 -2.13
N MET A 236 12.44 5.09 -3.10
CA MET A 236 11.45 6.13 -3.36
C MET A 236 10.12 5.63 -3.92
N GLU A 237 10.09 4.46 -4.56
CA GLU A 237 8.84 3.82 -4.98
C GLU A 237 8.03 3.42 -3.74
N ASN A 238 8.65 2.72 -2.80
CA ASN A 238 8.02 2.35 -1.53
C ASN A 238 7.54 3.57 -0.74
N TYR A 239 8.31 4.67 -0.75
CA TYR A 239 7.86 5.95 -0.19
C TYR A 239 6.57 6.44 -0.85
N ALA A 240 6.54 6.51 -2.19
CA ALA A 240 5.38 6.98 -2.94
C ALA A 240 4.13 6.15 -2.68
N PHE A 241 4.27 4.82 -2.63
CA PHE A 241 3.15 3.93 -2.33
C PHE A 241 2.60 4.12 -0.92
N LEU A 242 3.48 4.22 0.09
CA LEU A 242 3.03 4.46 1.46
C LEU A 242 2.42 5.85 1.61
N TYR A 243 3.00 6.87 0.97
CA TYR A 243 2.46 8.23 0.95
C TYR A 243 1.02 8.23 0.44
N ASP A 244 0.79 7.69 -0.75
CA ASP A 244 -0.54 7.68 -1.37
C ASP A 244 -1.56 6.86 -0.58
N ARG A 245 -1.12 5.75 0.03
CA ARG A 245 -1.97 4.93 0.93
C ARG A 245 -2.39 5.73 2.16
N VAL A 246 -1.45 6.43 2.81
CA VAL A 246 -1.73 7.32 3.94
C VAL A 246 -2.67 8.45 3.54
N GLN A 247 -2.44 9.11 2.40
CA GLN A 247 -3.35 10.17 1.92
C GLN A 247 -4.77 9.65 1.71
N CYS A 248 -4.91 8.52 1.02
CA CYS A 248 -6.22 7.90 0.79
C CYS A 248 -6.92 7.50 2.10
N ASN A 249 -6.19 6.93 3.06
CA ASN A 249 -6.73 6.56 4.38
C ASN A 249 -7.11 7.79 5.22
N LEU A 250 -6.46 8.92 4.99
CA LEU A 250 -6.84 10.22 5.55
C LEU A 250 -7.92 10.93 4.73
N ASN A 251 -8.55 10.26 3.78
CA ASN A 251 -9.57 10.81 2.90
C ASN A 251 -9.09 12.06 2.11
N TYR A 252 -7.81 12.08 1.74
CA TYR A 252 -7.21 13.06 0.83
C TYR A 252 -6.97 12.43 -0.54
N LYS A 253 -6.83 13.28 -1.57
CA LYS A 253 -6.36 12.83 -2.89
C LYS A 253 -4.92 12.35 -2.77
N GLN A 254 -4.58 11.34 -3.54
CA GLN A 254 -3.20 10.84 -3.63
C GLN A 254 -2.33 11.75 -4.52
N LEU A 255 -1.01 11.60 -4.49
CA LEU A 255 -0.08 12.45 -5.24
C LEU A 255 0.61 11.69 -6.37
N TYR A 256 1.05 10.45 -6.12
CA TYR A 256 1.83 9.69 -7.10
C TYR A 256 0.95 8.80 -7.98
N GLY A 257 -0.32 8.56 -7.61
CA GLY A 257 -1.24 7.73 -8.36
C GLY A 257 -1.00 6.23 -8.17
N THR A 258 -0.55 5.79 -6.99
CA THR A 258 -0.29 4.36 -6.75
C THR A 258 -1.53 3.55 -6.37
N GLN A 259 -2.56 4.19 -5.84
CA GLN A 259 -3.81 3.55 -5.41
C GLN A 259 -4.85 3.55 -6.54
N VAL A 260 -5.57 2.44 -6.69
CA VAL A 260 -6.59 2.25 -7.72
C VAL A 260 -7.97 2.01 -7.09
N GLU A 261 -9.02 2.34 -7.84
CA GLU A 261 -10.40 1.99 -7.54
C GLU A 261 -10.64 0.53 -7.95
N TRP A 262 -11.29 -0.23 -7.08
CA TRP A 262 -11.59 -1.65 -7.31
C TRP A 262 -13.08 -1.85 -7.50
N THR A 263 -13.45 -2.64 -8.51
CA THR A 263 -14.83 -3.08 -8.72
C THR A 263 -15.21 -4.17 -7.72
N ASN A 264 -16.51 -4.44 -7.57
CA ASN A 264 -17.02 -5.56 -6.77
C ASN A 264 -16.53 -6.94 -7.25
N ARG A 265 -15.95 -7.02 -8.47
CA ARG A 265 -15.36 -8.24 -9.05
C ARG A 265 -13.89 -8.41 -8.69
N GLY A 266 -13.27 -7.41 -8.04
CA GLY A 266 -11.84 -7.41 -7.72
C GLY A 266 -10.96 -6.97 -8.89
N GLU A 267 -11.51 -6.23 -9.83
CA GLU A 267 -10.77 -5.66 -10.97
C GLU A 267 -10.51 -4.18 -10.71
N ALA A 268 -9.35 -3.67 -11.08
CA ALA A 268 -9.07 -2.25 -11.01
C ALA A 268 -9.74 -1.52 -12.18
N SER A 269 -10.43 -0.40 -11.92
CA SER A 269 -11.18 0.34 -12.95
C SER A 269 -10.55 1.68 -13.33
N ALA A 270 -9.88 2.34 -12.39
CA ALA A 270 -9.21 3.62 -12.58
C ALA A 270 -8.25 3.88 -11.41
N PHE A 271 -7.44 4.95 -11.50
CA PHE A 271 -6.78 5.48 -10.31
C PHE A 271 -7.81 6.12 -9.37
N ARG A 272 -7.58 6.01 -8.05
CA ARG A 272 -8.29 6.85 -7.08
C ARG A 272 -7.95 8.33 -7.35
N PRO A 273 -8.80 9.30 -6.97
CA PRO A 273 -8.54 10.73 -7.22
C PRO A 273 -7.12 11.19 -6.89
N ILE A 274 -6.45 11.80 -7.89
CA ILE A 274 -5.07 12.30 -7.81
C ILE A 274 -5.10 13.83 -7.72
N PHE A 275 -4.29 14.41 -6.83
CA PHE A 275 -4.09 15.84 -6.73
C PHE A 275 -3.30 16.36 -7.94
N GLU A 276 -3.83 17.40 -8.62
CA GLU A 276 -3.24 17.93 -9.85
C GLU A 276 -2.84 16.84 -10.86
N GLU A 277 -3.79 15.95 -11.18
CA GLU A 277 -3.56 14.71 -11.94
C GLU A 277 -2.71 14.91 -13.22
N TYR A 278 -2.89 16.03 -13.93
CA TYR A 278 -2.13 16.37 -15.15
C TYR A 278 -0.60 16.52 -14.95
N LYS A 279 -0.13 16.82 -13.73
CA LYS A 279 1.30 16.94 -13.37
C LYS A 279 1.90 15.64 -12.85
N THR A 280 1.09 14.61 -12.61
CA THR A 280 1.53 13.41 -11.87
C THR A 280 2.73 12.73 -12.52
N ASP A 281 2.74 12.60 -13.85
CA ASP A 281 3.87 11.96 -14.55
C ASP A 281 5.19 12.73 -14.40
N GLU A 282 5.15 14.06 -14.22
CA GLU A 282 6.35 14.87 -13.95
C GLU A 282 6.89 14.59 -12.56
N ILE A 283 6.01 14.49 -11.56
CA ILE A 283 6.36 14.14 -10.18
C ILE A 283 6.89 12.71 -10.11
N ARG A 284 6.24 11.78 -10.81
CA ARG A 284 6.65 10.37 -10.92
C ARG A 284 8.05 10.28 -11.52
N LYS A 285 8.33 11.00 -12.60
CA LYS A 285 9.65 11.03 -13.24
C LYS A 285 10.78 11.48 -12.30
N VAL A 286 10.55 12.47 -11.44
CA VAL A 286 11.58 12.97 -10.49
C VAL A 286 12.07 11.89 -9.53
N ILE A 287 11.18 10.99 -9.12
CA ILE A 287 11.52 9.83 -8.28
C ILE A 287 11.63 8.53 -9.09
N GLY A 288 11.63 8.68 -10.42
CA GLY A 288 11.79 7.67 -11.44
C GLY A 288 10.58 6.77 -11.74
N LEU A 289 9.46 6.87 -11.01
CA LEU A 289 8.30 6.02 -11.29
C LEU A 289 7.87 6.07 -12.77
N GLN A 290 7.54 4.90 -13.32
CA GLN A 290 6.96 4.77 -14.67
C GLN A 290 5.72 5.65 -14.82
N THR A 291 5.37 6.12 -16.02
CA THR A 291 4.16 6.93 -16.22
C THR A 291 2.88 6.23 -15.75
N LEU A 292 1.84 6.99 -15.40
CA LEU A 292 0.51 6.46 -15.06
C LEU A 292 -0.05 5.57 -16.16
N ARG A 293 0.25 5.89 -17.43
CA ARG A 293 -0.15 5.07 -18.57
C ARG A 293 0.44 3.67 -18.52
N ILE A 294 1.73 3.54 -18.22
CA ILE A 294 2.41 2.23 -18.13
C ILE A 294 1.96 1.52 -16.85
N TYR A 295 1.88 2.24 -15.73
CA TYR A 295 1.44 1.68 -14.46
C TYR A 295 0.01 1.12 -14.53
N ALA A 296 -0.92 1.79 -15.22
CA ALA A 296 -2.28 1.29 -15.40
C ALA A 296 -2.33 -0.09 -16.09
N LEU A 297 -1.34 -0.42 -16.93
CA LEU A 297 -1.25 -1.73 -17.59
C LEU A 297 -1.03 -2.87 -16.58
N THR A 298 -0.35 -2.63 -15.45
CA THR A 298 -0.18 -3.66 -14.40
C THR A 298 -1.50 -4.03 -13.75
N TYR A 299 -2.50 -3.15 -13.87
CA TYR A 299 -3.84 -3.30 -13.32
C TYR A 299 -4.89 -3.69 -14.36
N GLY A 300 -4.52 -3.75 -15.64
CA GLY A 300 -5.40 -4.17 -16.72
C GLY A 300 -6.40 -3.11 -17.20
N PHE A 301 -6.18 -1.82 -16.89
CA PHE A 301 -6.97 -0.72 -17.46
C PHE A 301 -6.10 0.22 -18.29
N VAL A 302 -6.75 0.96 -19.19
CA VAL A 302 -6.08 1.94 -20.06
C VAL A 302 -6.21 3.33 -19.43
N TYR A 303 -5.08 4.02 -19.31
CA TYR A 303 -5.04 5.40 -18.85
C TYR A 303 -4.62 6.35 -19.98
N HIS A 304 -5.34 7.46 -20.09
CA HIS A 304 -5.03 8.56 -20.99
C HIS A 304 -4.68 9.79 -20.16
N LYS A 305 -3.52 10.40 -20.43
CA LYS A 305 -3.12 11.64 -19.77
C LYS A 305 -4.15 12.73 -20.05
N ILE A 306 -4.56 13.44 -18.99
CA ILE A 306 -5.53 14.53 -19.09
C ILE A 306 -4.84 15.90 -19.14
N SER A 307 -5.50 16.87 -19.78
CA SER A 307 -5.04 18.26 -19.82
C SER A 307 -5.29 18.98 -18.48
N PRO A 308 -4.61 20.11 -18.21
CA PRO A 308 -4.92 20.95 -17.06
C PRO A 308 -6.41 21.36 -16.98
N GLU A 309 -7.02 21.70 -18.12
CA GLU A 309 -8.44 22.08 -18.20
C GLU A 309 -9.35 20.92 -17.84
N GLN A 310 -9.07 19.71 -18.36
CA GLN A 310 -9.81 18.50 -18.02
C GLN A 310 -9.68 18.17 -16.53
N SER A 311 -8.47 18.28 -15.97
CA SER A 311 -8.21 18.07 -14.53
C SER A 311 -8.98 19.07 -13.67
N ASN A 312 -8.93 20.36 -14.01
CA ASN A 312 -9.63 21.42 -13.27
C ASN A 312 -11.14 21.29 -13.35
N LYS A 313 -11.67 20.89 -14.52
CA LYS A 313 -13.09 20.61 -14.71
C LYS A 313 -13.54 19.44 -13.83
N LYS A 314 -12.84 18.31 -13.88
CA LYS A 314 -13.10 17.12 -13.05
C LYS A 314 -13.10 17.49 -11.57
N ASP A 315 -12.12 18.27 -11.12
CA ASP A 315 -12.02 18.72 -9.73
C ASP A 315 -13.16 19.67 -9.31
N SER A 316 -13.63 20.52 -10.21
CA SER A 316 -14.73 21.44 -9.96
C SER A 316 -16.08 20.70 -9.87
N GLU A 317 -16.32 19.76 -10.79
CA GLU A 317 -17.50 18.89 -10.78
C GLU A 317 -17.53 18.04 -9.49
N TYR A 318 -16.38 17.50 -9.10
CA TYR A 318 -16.22 16.74 -7.87
C TYR A 318 -16.59 17.55 -6.63
N LYS A 319 -16.09 18.78 -6.52
CA LYS A 319 -16.41 19.69 -5.40
C LYS A 319 -17.89 20.06 -5.39
N ALA A 320 -18.48 20.37 -6.54
CA ALA A 320 -19.89 20.72 -6.65
C ALA A 320 -20.79 19.55 -6.19
N GLN A 321 -20.45 18.32 -6.57
CA GLN A 321 -21.19 17.13 -6.15
C GLN A 321 -21.12 16.92 -4.63
N VAL A 322 -19.94 17.05 -4.04
CA VAL A 322 -19.78 16.93 -2.57
C VAL A 322 -20.55 18.02 -1.84
N GLN A 323 -20.48 19.27 -2.32
CA GLN A 323 -21.24 20.37 -1.73
C GLN A 323 -22.75 20.11 -1.77
N HIS A 324 -23.28 19.66 -2.91
CA HIS A 324 -24.68 19.31 -3.05
C HIS A 324 -25.12 18.19 -2.07
N LEU A 325 -24.27 17.18 -1.87
CA LEU A 325 -24.53 16.12 -0.89
C LEU A 325 -24.59 16.68 0.54
N MET A 326 -23.64 17.53 0.92
CA MET A 326 -23.62 18.16 2.25
C MET A 326 -24.82 19.09 2.48
N ASP A 327 -25.17 19.90 1.49
CA ASP A 327 -26.34 20.79 1.56
C ASP A 327 -27.64 19.99 1.72
N SER A 328 -27.76 18.90 0.96
CA SER A 328 -28.87 17.95 1.11
C SER A 328 -28.93 17.34 2.51
N ALA A 329 -27.78 16.93 3.07
CA ALA A 329 -27.70 16.40 4.43
C ALA A 329 -28.20 17.43 5.46
N LYS A 330 -27.80 18.70 5.33
CA LYS A 330 -28.24 19.80 6.21
C LYS A 330 -29.75 20.04 6.10
N VAL A 331 -30.32 19.98 4.89
CA VAL A 331 -31.79 20.07 4.71
C VAL A 331 -32.51 18.91 5.43
N TYR A 332 -32.05 17.67 5.28
CA TYR A 332 -32.66 16.52 5.97
C TYR A 332 -32.51 16.59 7.49
N TYR A 333 -31.40 17.13 7.98
CA TYR A 333 -31.18 17.38 9.40
C TYR A 333 -32.24 18.33 9.96
N THR A 334 -32.54 19.45 9.28
CA THR A 334 -33.58 20.40 9.73
C THR A 334 -34.98 19.81 9.74
N LYS A 335 -35.23 18.76 8.93
CA LYS A 335 -36.50 18.03 8.86
C LYS A 335 -36.60 16.86 9.85
N GLY A 336 -35.59 16.63 10.70
CA GLY A 336 -35.55 15.49 11.62
C GLY A 336 -35.33 14.13 10.95
N GLN A 337 -34.94 14.10 9.67
CA GLN A 337 -34.71 12.85 8.91
C GLN A 337 -33.25 12.40 9.07
N TYR A 338 -32.92 11.89 10.26
CA TYR A 338 -31.52 11.63 10.67
C TYR A 338 -30.83 10.52 9.86
N GLN A 339 -31.55 9.46 9.48
CA GLN A 339 -30.96 8.42 8.62
C GLN A 339 -30.54 8.99 7.27
N ARG A 340 -31.39 9.81 6.63
CA ARG A 340 -31.05 10.49 5.37
C ARG A 340 -29.90 11.47 5.56
N THR A 341 -29.86 12.19 6.68
CA THR A 341 -28.72 13.05 7.02
C THR A 341 -27.41 12.26 7.01
N TYR A 342 -27.41 11.07 7.62
CA TYR A 342 -26.29 10.14 7.55
C TYR A 342 -25.99 9.68 6.14
N ASP A 343 -26.97 9.20 5.38
CA ASP A 343 -26.75 8.65 4.03
C ASP A 343 -26.04 9.66 3.12
N PHE A 344 -26.45 10.94 3.17
CA PHE A 344 -25.84 12.02 2.39
C PHE A 344 -24.43 12.40 2.87
N TYR A 345 -24.19 12.49 4.18
CA TYR A 345 -22.83 12.72 4.70
C TYR A 345 -21.90 11.54 4.43
N ASN A 346 -22.39 10.32 4.56
CA ASN A 346 -21.65 9.11 4.23
C ASN A 346 -21.29 9.10 2.75
N ALA A 347 -22.25 9.40 1.87
CA ALA A 347 -21.99 9.55 0.44
C ALA A 347 -20.97 10.67 0.15
N ALA A 348 -21.04 11.81 0.82
CA ALA A 348 -20.04 12.89 0.67
C ALA A 348 -18.64 12.44 1.15
N SER A 349 -18.58 11.63 2.21
CA SER A 349 -17.32 11.18 2.80
C SER A 349 -16.54 10.17 1.96
N THR A 350 -17.20 9.48 1.01
CA THR A 350 -16.53 8.56 0.07
C THR A 350 -15.69 9.29 -0.97
N PHE A 351 -15.87 10.61 -1.11
CA PHE A 351 -15.14 11.43 -2.04
C PHE A 351 -13.78 11.85 -1.44
N LEU A 352 -12.68 11.21 -1.87
CA LEU A 352 -11.30 11.58 -1.52
C LEU A 352 -11.01 13.08 -1.77
N GLY A 353 -10.67 13.77 -0.68
CA GLY A 353 -10.41 15.21 -0.69
C GLY A 353 -11.67 16.06 -0.92
N GLY A 354 -12.86 15.47 -0.82
CA GLY A 354 -14.15 16.13 -0.99
C GLY A 354 -14.52 16.99 0.21
N MET A 355 -14.62 16.37 1.39
CA MET A 355 -14.95 17.08 2.64
C MET A 355 -13.71 17.69 3.29
N SER A 356 -13.73 19.01 3.50
CA SER A 356 -12.67 19.74 4.20
C SER A 356 -12.65 19.40 5.70
N ASN A 357 -11.60 19.82 6.41
CA ASN A 357 -11.55 19.63 7.86
C ASN A 357 -12.69 20.37 8.58
N ALA A 358 -13.11 21.52 8.06
CA ALA A 358 -14.25 22.26 8.59
C ALA A 358 -15.56 21.48 8.38
N ASP A 359 -15.76 20.89 7.20
CA ASP A 359 -16.97 20.11 6.89
C ASP A 359 -17.07 18.86 7.78
N ASN A 360 -15.95 18.14 7.96
CA ASN A 360 -15.91 16.98 8.84
C ASN A 360 -16.17 17.37 10.30
N PHE A 361 -15.69 18.53 10.75
CA PHE A 361 -15.94 19.03 12.10
C PHE A 361 -17.40 19.42 12.29
N GLU A 362 -18.01 20.07 11.29
CA GLU A 362 -19.44 20.38 11.28
C GLU A 362 -20.30 19.10 11.30
N ALA A 363 -19.94 18.10 10.51
CA ALA A 363 -20.61 16.79 10.52
C ALA A 363 -20.54 16.15 11.92
N ALA A 364 -19.36 16.15 12.57
CA ALA A 364 -19.23 15.65 13.94
C ALA A 364 -20.17 16.38 14.92
N ILE A 365 -20.32 17.70 14.78
CA ILE A 365 -21.25 18.51 15.58
C ILE A 365 -22.70 18.08 15.34
N ILE A 366 -23.10 17.96 14.07
CA ILE A 366 -24.45 17.56 13.68
C ILE A 366 -24.78 16.19 14.26
N PHE A 367 -23.92 15.19 14.09
CA PHE A 367 -24.19 13.83 14.60
C PHE A 367 -24.18 13.76 16.12
N SER A 368 -23.38 14.59 16.80
CA SER A 368 -23.46 14.71 18.27
C SER A 368 -24.79 15.31 18.73
N LYS A 369 -25.31 16.31 18.00
CA LYS A 369 -26.65 16.87 18.27
C LYS A 369 -27.74 15.85 17.99
N ILE A 370 -27.65 15.11 16.88
CA ILE A 370 -28.60 14.03 16.57
C ILE A 370 -28.60 12.98 17.69
N ALA A 371 -27.42 12.52 18.13
CA ALA A 371 -27.31 11.55 19.22
C ALA A 371 -28.00 12.03 20.51
N SER A 372 -27.91 13.34 20.82
CA SER A 372 -28.54 13.90 22.00
C SER A 372 -30.07 13.95 21.96
N VAL A 373 -30.68 13.92 20.77
CA VAL A 373 -32.15 14.00 20.61
C VAL A 373 -32.78 12.67 20.22
N SER A 374 -32.07 11.80 19.50
CA SER A 374 -32.58 10.48 19.11
C SER A 374 -32.30 9.39 20.15
N ASN A 375 -31.30 9.59 21.02
CA ASN A 375 -30.78 8.57 21.94
C ASN A 375 -30.32 7.27 21.24
N GLU A 376 -29.95 7.34 19.96
CA GLU A 376 -29.38 6.22 19.21
C GLU A 376 -27.84 6.30 19.25
N ASP A 377 -27.19 5.30 19.83
CA ASP A 377 -25.72 5.25 19.99
C ASP A 377 -24.96 5.29 18.66
N LYS A 378 -25.56 4.84 17.55
CA LYS A 378 -24.93 4.86 16.23
C LYS A 378 -24.45 6.25 15.82
N TYR A 379 -25.17 7.32 16.20
CA TYR A 379 -24.78 8.69 15.85
C TYR A 379 -23.64 9.22 16.71
N LYS A 380 -23.42 8.67 17.91
CA LYS A 380 -22.17 8.93 18.66
C LYS A 380 -20.98 8.33 17.92
N SER A 381 -21.11 7.08 17.47
CA SER A 381 -20.07 6.41 16.67
C SER A 381 -19.72 7.19 15.40
N ILE A 382 -20.73 7.64 14.65
CA ILE A 382 -20.54 8.46 13.44
C ILE A 382 -19.82 9.78 13.78
N ALA A 383 -20.22 10.48 14.85
CA ALA A 383 -19.55 11.70 15.27
C ALA A 383 -18.07 11.45 15.63
N LEU A 384 -17.78 10.33 16.30
CA LEU A 384 -16.43 9.90 16.66
C LEU A 384 -15.61 9.48 15.44
N ASP A 385 -16.21 8.96 14.37
CA ASP A 385 -15.51 8.66 13.11
C ASP A 385 -14.97 9.94 12.48
N PHE A 386 -15.80 10.98 12.37
CA PHE A 386 -15.37 12.30 11.88
C PHE A 386 -14.29 12.94 12.77
N LEU A 387 -14.43 12.87 14.10
CA LEU A 387 -13.40 13.37 15.02
C LEU A 387 -12.10 12.58 14.93
N ASN A 388 -12.17 11.25 14.78
CA ASN A 388 -10.99 10.43 14.61
C ASN A 388 -10.25 10.76 13.31
N LEU A 389 -10.97 10.96 12.21
CA LEU A 389 -10.37 11.42 10.96
C LEU A 389 -9.63 12.75 11.15
N LEU A 390 -10.26 13.73 11.81
CA LEU A 390 -9.62 15.03 12.09
C LEU A 390 -8.43 14.92 13.03
N PHE A 391 -8.46 13.99 13.99
CA PHE A 391 -7.34 13.67 14.85
C PHE A 391 -6.15 13.15 14.03
N LEU A 392 -6.39 12.17 13.15
CA LEU A 392 -5.37 11.59 12.27
C LEU A 392 -4.84 12.60 11.25
N ARG A 393 -5.70 13.50 10.75
CA ARG A 393 -5.33 14.65 9.92
C ARG A 393 -4.60 15.76 10.67
N GLU A 394 -4.35 15.56 11.96
CA GLU A 394 -3.63 16.51 12.80
C GLU A 394 -4.33 17.87 13.00
N ASP A 395 -5.62 17.99 12.68
CA ASP A 395 -6.41 19.25 12.67
C ASP A 395 -7.17 19.51 13.98
N LEU A 396 -7.26 18.53 14.88
CA LEU A 396 -7.89 18.72 16.20
C LEU A 396 -6.96 19.36 17.23
N SER A 397 -7.53 20.25 18.04
CA SER A 397 -6.87 20.83 19.21
C SER A 397 -7.77 20.74 20.43
N LYS A 398 -7.15 20.75 21.62
CA LYS A 398 -7.87 20.75 22.90
C LYS A 398 -8.85 21.92 22.99
N ALA A 399 -8.48 23.07 22.43
CA ALA A 399 -9.35 24.25 22.37
C ALA A 399 -10.57 24.01 21.48
N LYS A 400 -10.40 23.42 20.29
CA LYS A 400 -11.52 23.08 19.38
C LYS A 400 -12.50 22.10 20.04
N LEU A 401 -12.00 21.05 20.70
CA LEU A 401 -12.85 20.05 21.35
C LEU A 401 -13.61 20.62 22.56
N LYS A 402 -12.94 21.36 23.45
CA LYS A 402 -13.57 21.88 24.68
C LYS A 402 -14.59 22.99 24.43
N LYS A 403 -14.40 23.79 23.38
CA LYS A 403 -15.29 24.91 23.05
C LYS A 403 -16.63 24.47 22.49
N GLN A 404 -16.80 23.19 22.16
CA GLN A 404 -17.97 22.70 21.47
C GLN A 404 -18.92 21.91 22.39
N PRO A 405 -20.04 22.50 22.85
CA PRO A 405 -20.89 21.90 23.88
C PRO A 405 -21.59 20.61 23.41
N SER A 406 -21.83 20.46 22.11
CA SER A 406 -22.50 19.27 21.55
C SER A 406 -21.71 17.99 21.81
N PHE A 407 -20.39 18.06 22.01
CA PHE A 407 -19.56 16.88 22.24
C PHE A 407 -19.64 16.32 23.66
N LYS A 408 -20.33 16.99 24.61
CA LYS A 408 -20.50 16.47 25.97
C LYS A 408 -21.10 15.05 26.00
N ILE A 409 -21.98 14.73 25.03
CA ILE A 409 -22.59 13.41 24.88
C ILE A 409 -21.58 12.29 24.58
N LEU A 410 -20.38 12.65 24.12
CA LEU A 410 -19.31 11.72 23.74
C LEU A 410 -18.28 11.52 24.86
N PHE A 411 -18.32 12.29 25.95
CA PHE A 411 -17.20 12.35 26.91
C PHE A 411 -16.89 11.01 27.60
N ASN A 412 -17.89 10.15 27.74
CA ASN A 412 -17.75 8.84 28.35
C ASN A 412 -17.39 7.73 27.34
N GLU A 413 -17.33 8.05 26.04
CA GLU A 413 -16.97 7.10 25.01
C GLU A 413 -15.46 6.85 25.02
N GLN A 414 -15.02 5.59 25.02
CA GLN A 414 -13.59 5.26 25.06
C GLN A 414 -12.82 5.93 23.90
N ARG A 415 -13.42 5.95 22.71
CA ARG A 415 -12.84 6.61 21.52
C ARG A 415 -12.63 8.11 21.73
N TRP A 416 -13.52 8.78 22.46
CA TRP A 416 -13.34 10.19 22.82
C TRP A 416 -12.14 10.37 23.76
N ILE A 417 -12.06 9.54 24.80
CA ILE A 417 -10.96 9.56 25.78
C ILE A 417 -9.62 9.39 25.07
N ASP A 418 -9.55 8.46 24.10
CA ASP A 418 -8.34 8.20 23.32
C ASP A 418 -7.96 9.39 22.42
N ILE A 419 -8.95 10.01 21.75
CA ILE A 419 -8.73 11.22 20.94
C ILE A 419 -8.24 12.38 21.83
N ASP A 420 -8.91 12.68 22.94
CA ASP A 420 -8.55 13.77 23.84
C ASP A 420 -7.15 13.55 24.47
N LYS A 421 -6.86 12.32 24.91
CA LYS A 421 -5.51 11.94 25.38
C LYS A 421 -4.48 12.09 24.26
N GLY A 422 -4.81 11.66 23.04
CA GLY A 422 -3.94 11.79 21.87
C GLY A 422 -3.61 13.24 21.53
N VAL A 423 -4.61 14.12 21.52
CA VAL A 423 -4.45 15.57 21.27
C VAL A 423 -3.62 16.23 22.37
N ARG A 424 -3.84 15.87 23.65
CA ARG A 424 -3.04 16.37 24.78
C ARG A 424 -1.59 15.92 24.70
N ASN A 425 -1.36 14.67 24.34
CA ASN A 425 -0.02 14.11 24.26
C ASN A 425 0.70 14.47 22.96
N LYS A 426 0.08 15.18 22.01
CA LYS A 426 0.76 15.65 20.80
C LYS A 426 1.96 16.56 21.12
N THR A 427 1.98 17.19 22.30
CA THR A 427 3.13 17.95 22.84
C THR A 427 4.26 17.07 23.40
N THR A 428 4.01 15.78 23.64
CA THR A 428 4.97 14.80 24.22
C THR A 428 5.28 13.61 23.31
N PHE A 429 4.43 13.28 22.33
CA PHE A 429 4.58 12.13 21.43
C PHE A 429 5.72 12.29 20.41
N ASP A 430 6.05 13.52 20.02
CA ASP A 430 7.27 13.82 19.25
C ASP A 430 8.56 13.47 20.02
N LYS A 431 8.45 13.21 21.34
CA LYS A 431 9.54 12.75 22.19
C LYS A 431 9.47 11.25 22.53
N SER A 432 8.38 10.53 22.24
CA SER A 432 8.28 9.08 22.52
C SER A 432 8.75 8.18 21.36
N TYR A 433 9.14 8.81 20.25
CA TYR A 433 9.75 8.18 19.06
C TYR A 433 11.15 8.75 18.75
N LYS A 434 11.71 9.55 19.67
CA LYS A 434 13.14 9.85 19.79
C LYS A 434 13.66 9.04 20.96
#